data_AF-A0AAV2ARU0-F1
#
_entry.id   AF-A0AAV2ARU0-F1
#
_cell.length_a   1.000
_cell.length_b   1.000
_cell.length_c   1.000
_cell.angle_alpha   90.00
_cell.angle_beta   90.00
_cell.angle_gamma   90.00
#
_symmetry.space_group_name_H-M   'P 1'
#
loop_
_entity.id
_entity.type
_entity.pdbx_description
1 polymer ?
#
loop_
_entity_poly.entity_id
_entity_poly.type
_entity_poly.pdbx_seq_one_letter_code
_entity_poly.pdbx_strand_id
1 'polypeptide(L)'
;MVLIEGISHLIRPFNLSIRLSANIIAGHLIIRLLARISLIRFLGFSRSIFLQRILLILEFGVSIIQGFVFRNLVLLYALEYYYNFWKKLFILFIL
;
A
#
# COMPACT_ATOMS: atom_id res chain seq x y z
N MET A 1 -16.51 19.31 -13.61
CA MET A 1 -16.53 18.80 -12.21
C MET A 1 -16.45 17.27 -12.17
N VAL A 2 -17.34 16.55 -12.86
CA VAL A 2 -17.37 15.06 -12.92
C VAL A 2 -16.05 14.40 -13.37
N LEU A 3 -15.38 14.93 -14.41
CA LEU A 3 -14.11 14.37 -14.90
C LEU A 3 -12.95 14.50 -13.89
N ILE A 4 -12.90 15.61 -13.16
CA ILE A 4 -11.84 15.91 -12.19
C ILE A 4 -11.97 15.02 -10.95
N GLU A 5 -13.21 14.77 -10.54
CA GLU A 5 -13.57 13.88 -9.44
C GLU A 5 -13.22 12.42 -9.79
N GLY A 6 -13.54 11.98 -11.02
CA GLY A 6 -13.13 10.67 -11.53
C GLY A 6 -11.61 10.47 -11.54
N ILE A 7 -10.84 11.47 -11.98
CA ILE A 7 -9.37 11.42 -11.97
C ILE A 7 -8.83 11.39 -10.53
N SER A 8 -9.40 12.18 -9.61
CA SER A 8 -9.01 12.17 -8.19
C SER A 8 -9.27 10.83 -7.51
N HIS A 9 -10.34 10.13 -7.88
CA HIS A 9 -10.65 8.80 -7.39
C HIS A 9 -9.67 7.73 -7.90
N LEU A 10 -9.17 7.85 -9.12
CA LEU A 10 -8.14 6.95 -9.68
C LEU A 10 -6.74 7.22 -9.11
N ILE A 11 -6.40 8.48 -8.80
CA ILE A 11 -5.08 8.85 -8.25
C ILE A 11 -4.89 8.30 -6.84
N ARG A 12 -5.94 8.16 -6.02
CA ARG A 12 -5.84 7.63 -4.64
C ARG A 12 -5.29 6.20 -4.55
N PRO A 13 -5.86 5.19 -5.23
CA PRO A 13 -5.30 3.83 -5.24
C PRO A 13 -3.92 3.80 -5.89
N PHE A 14 -3.70 4.59 -6.94
CA PHE A 14 -2.41 4.66 -7.65
C PHE A 14 -1.28 5.17 -6.74
N ASN A 15 -1.54 6.25 -6.00
CA ASN A 15 -0.60 6.81 -5.03
C ASN A 15 -0.33 5.83 -3.86
N LEU A 16 -1.34 5.05 -3.45
CA LEU A 16 -1.16 4.02 -2.42
C LEU A 16 -0.23 2.89 -2.93
N SER A 17 -0.42 2.42 -4.17
CA SER A 17 0.44 1.40 -4.79
C SER A 17 1.90 1.87 -4.94
N ILE A 18 2.12 3.12 -5.37
CA ILE A 18 3.47 3.70 -5.44
C ILE A 18 4.10 3.76 -4.05
N ARG A 19 3.32 4.12 -3.02
CA ARG A 19 3.80 4.20 -1.63
C ARG A 19 4.23 2.83 -1.10
N LEU A 20 3.49 1.77 -1.43
CA LEU A 20 3.87 0.40 -1.09
C LEU A 20 5.20 0.00 -1.74
N SER A 21 5.32 0.25 -3.05
CA SER A 21 6.54 -0.07 -3.81
C SER A 21 7.76 0.70 -3.28
N ALA A 22 7.61 2.01 -3.05
CA ALA A 22 8.68 2.84 -2.50
C ALA A 22 9.09 2.40 -1.09
N ASN A 23 8.13 2.05 -0.22
CA ASN A 23 8.43 1.59 1.13
C ASN A 23 9.19 0.25 1.15
N ILE A 24 8.83 -0.70 0.27
CA ILE A 24 9.53 -1.98 0.13
C ILE A 24 10.94 -1.79 -0.47
N ILE A 25 11.09 -0.91 -1.46
CA ILE A 25 12.41 -0.64 -2.04
C ILE A 25 13.33 0.05 -1.02
N ALA A 26 12.81 1.02 -0.27
CA ALA A 26 13.58 1.76 0.73
C ALA A 26 13.98 0.89 1.93
N GLY A 27 13.06 0.10 2.48
CA GLY A 27 13.36 -0.81 3.59
C GLY A 27 14.38 -1.88 3.18
N HIS A 28 14.20 -2.48 2.01
CA HIS A 28 15.16 -3.44 1.47
C HIS A 28 16.54 -2.82 1.19
N LEU A 29 16.59 -1.57 0.71
CA LEU A 29 17.85 -0.82 0.53
C LEU A 29 18.57 -0.64 1.88
N ILE A 30 17.85 -0.25 2.93
CA ILE A 30 18.40 -0.09 4.30
C ILE A 30 18.97 -1.43 4.80
N ILE A 31 18.26 -2.54 4.61
CA ILE A 31 18.73 -3.87 5.01
C ILE A 31 20.04 -4.24 4.30
N ARG A 32 20.14 -4.00 2.98
CA ARG A 32 21.36 -4.29 2.20
C ARG A 32 22.55 -3.41 2.63
N LEU A 33 22.30 -2.14 2.95
CA LEU A 33 23.34 -1.26 3.49
C LEU A 33 23.81 -1.73 4.86
N LEU A 34 22.88 -2.10 5.75
CA LEU A 34 23.21 -2.62 7.08
C LEU A 34 24.01 -3.93 7.02
N ALA A 35 23.68 -4.80 6.04
CA ALA A 35 24.41 -6.04 5.78
C ALA A 35 25.84 -5.80 5.31
N ARG A 36 26.04 -4.83 4.39
CA ARG A 36 27.39 -4.47 3.93
C ARG A 36 28.24 -3.90 5.06
N ILE A 37 27.69 -3.02 5.88
CA ILE A 37 28.41 -2.41 7.01
C ILE A 37 28.80 -3.46 8.06
N SER A 38 27.93 -4.43 8.33
CA SER A 38 28.22 -5.48 9.31
C SER A 38 29.25 -6.50 8.86
N LEU A 39 29.34 -6.77 7.55
CA LEU A 39 30.34 -7.65 6.97
C LEU A 39 31.77 -7.06 7.09
N ILE A 40 31.88 -5.74 7.07
CA ILE A 40 33.15 -5.01 7.28
C ILE A 40 33.55 -5.01 8.77
N ARG A 41 32.58 -4.99 9.69
CA ARG A 41 32.80 -4.96 11.14
C ARG A 41 32.46 -6.31 11.78
N PHE A 42 33.43 -7.24 11.79
CA PHE A 42 33.29 -8.59 12.36
C PHE A 42 32.65 -8.64 13.76
N LEU A 43 32.97 -7.67 14.64
CA LEU A 43 32.45 -7.59 16.02
C LEU A 43 30.95 -7.25 16.13
N GLY A 44 30.29 -6.85 15.04
CA GLY A 44 28.88 -6.41 15.02
C GLY A 44 27.93 -7.33 14.25
N PHE A 45 28.42 -8.44 13.70
CA PHE A 45 27.66 -9.27 12.75
C PHE A 45 26.38 -9.85 13.36
N SER A 46 26.46 -10.41 14.57
CA SER A 46 25.31 -10.99 15.29
C SER A 46 24.21 -9.95 15.59
N ARG A 47 24.60 -8.73 15.99
CA ARG A 47 23.69 -7.62 16.26
C ARG A 47 23.01 -7.10 14.98
N SER A 48 23.75 -7.07 13.86
CA SER A 48 23.19 -6.64 12.57
C SER A 48 22.15 -7.62 12.04
N ILE A 49 22.39 -8.94 12.15
CA ILE A 49 21.42 -9.96 11.74
C ILE A 49 20.12 -9.83 12.54
N PHE A 50 20.21 -9.61 13.86
CA PHE A 50 19.03 -9.41 14.69
C PHE A 50 18.20 -8.19 14.25
N LEU A 51 18.87 -7.06 14.00
CA LEU A 51 18.22 -5.85 13.48
C LEU A 51 17.58 -6.06 12.09
N GLN A 52 18.25 -6.79 11.19
CA GLN A 52 17.69 -7.10 9.87
C GLN A 52 16.42 -7.95 9.96
N ARG A 53 16.36 -8.93 10.87
CA ARG A 53 15.12 -9.71 11.08
C ARG A 53 13.98 -8.84 11.60
N ILE A 54 14.25 -7.92 12.53
CA ILE A 54 13.25 -6.99 13.05
C ILE A 54 12.73 -6.08 11.93
N LEU A 55 13.64 -5.51 11.13
CA LEU A 55 13.27 -4.63 10.00
C LEU A 55 12.40 -5.37 8.98
N LEU A 56 12.70 -6.63 8.68
CA LEU A 56 11.88 -7.47 7.80
C LEU A 56 10.46 -7.67 8.32
N ILE A 57 10.31 -7.96 9.62
CA ILE A 57 8.99 -8.11 10.26
C ILE A 57 8.21 -6.79 10.20
N LEU A 58 8.89 -5.66 10.43
CA LEU A 58 8.29 -4.33 10.33
C LEU A 58 7.81 -4.03 8.90
N GLU A 59 8.63 -4.30 7.89
CA GLU A 59 8.29 -4.13 6.47
C GLU A 59 7.06 -4.95 6.08
N PHE A 60 7.03 -6.20 6.54
CA PHE A 60 5.89 -7.10 6.32
C PHE A 60 4.61 -6.56 6.98
N GLY A 61 4.69 -6.09 8.23
CA GLY A 61 3.55 -5.47 8.93
C GLY A 61 3.01 -4.23 8.22
N VAL A 62 3.89 -3.34 7.76
CA VAL A 62 3.50 -2.15 6.97
C VAL A 62 2.83 -2.55 5.66
N SER A 63 3.31 -3.61 5.00
CA SER A 63 2.71 -4.10 3.75
C SER A 63 1.27 -4.62 3.93
N ILE A 64 0.99 -5.31 5.04
CA ILE A 64 -0.36 -5.80 5.38
C ILE A 64 -1.33 -4.64 5.60
N ILE A 65 -0.93 -3.64 6.39
CA ILE A 65 -1.77 -2.48 6.72
C ILE A 65 -2.10 -1.69 5.43
N GLN A 66 -1.10 -1.44 4.59
CA GLN A 66 -1.31 -0.76 3.30
C GLN A 66 -2.23 -1.55 2.35
N GLY A 67 -2.06 -2.87 2.26
CA GLY A 67 -2.95 -3.73 1.46
C GLY A 67 -4.39 -3.71 1.97
N PHE A 68 -4.60 -3.68 3.29
CA PHE A 68 -5.94 -3.54 3.88
C PHE A 68 -6.58 -2.19 3.53
N VAL A 69 -5.84 -1.08 3.64
CA VAL A 69 -6.35 0.24 3.27
C VAL A 69 -6.73 0.30 1.78
N PHE A 70 -5.90 -0.30 0.91
CA PHE A 70 -6.20 -0.40 -0.52
C PHE A 70 -7.52 -1.14 -0.77
N ARG A 71 -7.70 -2.31 -0.16
CA ARG A 71 -8.92 -3.12 -0.30
C ARG A 71 -10.16 -2.37 0.14
N ASN A 72 -10.12 -1.69 1.28
CA ASN A 72 -11.27 -0.92 1.77
C ASN A 72 -11.62 0.23 0.83
N LEU A 73 -10.62 0.93 0.28
CA LEU A 73 -10.84 2.01 -0.66
C LEU A 73 -11.53 1.51 -1.95
N VAL A 74 -11.06 0.39 -2.50
CA VAL A 74 -11.67 -0.25 -3.68
C VAL A 74 -13.10 -0.73 -3.40
N LEU A 75 -13.34 -1.34 -2.23
CA LEU A 75 -14.68 -1.77 -1.83
C LEU A 75 -15.67 -0.62 -1.75
N LEU A 76 -15.25 0.50 -1.16
CA LEU A 76 -16.11 1.69 -1.01
C LEU A 76 -16.51 2.25 -2.38
N TYR A 77 -15.58 2.28 -3.34
CA TYR A 77 -15.88 2.69 -4.72
C TYR A 77 -16.78 1.71 -5.47
N ALA A 78 -16.58 0.40 -5.29
CA ALA A 78 -17.45 -0.61 -5.91
C ALA A 78 -18.90 -0.51 -5.42
N LEU A 79 -19.08 -0.26 -4.11
CA LEU A 79 -20.40 -0.06 -3.51
C LEU A 79 -21.10 1.19 -4.02
N GLU A 80 -20.38 2.31 -4.14
CA GLU A 80 -20.93 3.56 -4.65
C GLU A 80 -21.40 3.43 -6.12
N TYR A 81 -20.63 2.73 -6.95
CA TYR A 81 -21.03 2.45 -8.33
C TYR A 81 -22.28 1.57 -8.41
N TYR A 82 -22.33 0.49 -7.61
CA TYR A 82 -23.47 -0.42 -7.59
C TYR A 82 -24.75 0.29 -7.11
N TYR A 83 -24.65 1.09 -6.06
CA TYR A 83 -25.79 1.85 -5.53
C TYR A 83 -26.33 2.84 -6.58
N ASN A 84 -25.45 3.59 -7.26
CA ASN A 84 -25.86 4.51 -8.32
C ASN A 84 -26.50 3.80 -9.53
N PHE A 85 -26.00 2.62 -9.91
CA PHE A 85 -26.59 1.82 -10.98
C PHE A 85 -28.02 1.38 -10.64
N TRP A 86 -28.23 0.81 -9.45
CA TRP A 86 -29.56 0.37 -9.02
C TRP A 86 -30.53 1.53 -8.81
N LYS A 87 -30.06 2.65 -8.27
CA LYS A 87 -30.87 3.85 -8.12
C LYS A 87 -31.36 4.37 -9.47
N LYS A 88 -30.51 4.33 -10.50
CA LYS A 88 -30.85 4.70 -11.87
C LYS A 88 -31.82 3.71 -12.52
N LEU A 89 -31.64 2.40 -12.28
CA LEU A 89 -32.54 1.36 -12.78
C LEU A 89 -33.94 1.44 -12.15
N PHE A 90 -34.02 1.71 -10.84
CA PHE A 90 -35.28 1.84 -10.12
C PHE A 90 -36.09 3.05 -10.60
N ILE A 91 -35.45 4.19 -10.86
CA ILE A 91 -36.10 5.37 -11.45
C ILE A 91 -36.65 5.06 -12.85
N LEU A 92 -35.90 4.32 -13.67
CA LEU A 92 -36.31 3.92 -15.02
C LEU A 92 -37.49 2.92 -15.03
N PHE A 93 -37.74 2.23 -13.91
CA PHE A 93 -38.85 1.28 -13.79
C PHE A 93 -40.13 1.94 -13.27
N ILE A 94 -40.01 3.13 -12.65
CA ILE A 94 -41.12 3.92 -12.09
C ILE A 94 -41.63 4.98 -13.08
N LEU A 95 -40.77 5.41 -14.02
CA LEU A 95 -41.11 6.27 -15.16
C LEU A 95 -41.49 5.42 -16.37
#